data_AF-A0A8C7AT04-F1
#
_entry.id   AF-A0A8C7AT04-F1
#
_cell.length_a   1.000
_cell.length_b   1.000
_cell.length_c   1.000
_cell.angle_alpha   90.00
_cell.angle_beta   90.00
_cell.angle_gamma   90.00
#
_symmetry.space_group_name_H-M   'P 1'
#
loop_
_entity.id
_entity.type
_entity.pdbx_description
1 polymer ?
#
loop_
_entity_poly.entity_id
_entity_poly.type
_entity_poly.pdbx_seq_one_letter_code
_entity_poly.pdbx_strand_id
1 'polypeptide(L)'
;MAAPAGKLARGWSVLALNLRTAVPRLPGLTQVRWSRYSPEYRDPQTDKEYYRKPLAELTEEEKCEQELRKTQLIKAAPAAKTSSVFEDPVISKFINMMMKGGNKVLARSLMTQTLEAVKRKQFEKYHAASAEEQATIERNPYTIFHQALKNCEPVIGLVPILRGGHFYQERSGPECRAPYPQ
;
A
#
# COMPACT_ATOMS: atom_id res chain seq x y z
N MET A 1 -40.94 -22.19 -49.90
CA MET A 1 -40.83 -21.73 -51.29
C MET A 1 -39.60 -20.85 -51.40
N ALA A 2 -38.67 -21.23 -52.26
CA ALA A 2 -37.44 -20.52 -52.57
C ALA A 2 -37.54 -19.94 -53.97
N ALA A 3 -37.06 -18.70 -54.16
CA ALA A 3 -36.51 -18.06 -55.39
C ALA A 3 -36.62 -16.52 -55.27
N PRO A 4 -35.89 -15.73 -56.08
CA PRO A 4 -34.44 -15.73 -56.24
C PRO A 4 -33.84 -14.31 -56.16
N ALA A 5 -32.51 -14.25 -56.20
CA ALA A 5 -31.70 -13.05 -56.25
C ALA A 5 -31.79 -12.30 -57.61
N GLY A 6 -31.65 -10.97 -57.57
CA GLY A 6 -31.41 -10.12 -58.73
C GLY A 6 -30.64 -8.86 -58.32
N LYS A 7 -29.38 -8.77 -58.74
CA LYS A 7 -28.46 -7.66 -58.47
C LYS A 7 -28.87 -6.40 -59.24
N LEU A 8 -28.75 -5.23 -58.62
CA LEU A 8 -28.56 -3.98 -59.36
C LEU A 8 -27.70 -3.02 -58.54
N ALA A 9 -26.45 -2.91 -58.98
CA ALA A 9 -25.49 -1.91 -58.55
C ALA A 9 -25.90 -0.54 -59.10
N ARG A 10 -25.98 0.47 -58.24
CA ARG A 10 -25.77 1.88 -58.61
C ARG A 10 -25.03 2.54 -57.45
N GLY A 11 -23.77 2.86 -57.72
CA GLY A 11 -22.90 3.54 -56.77
C GLY A 11 -23.41 4.95 -56.49
N TRP A 12 -23.36 5.33 -55.22
CA TRP A 12 -23.31 6.73 -54.83
C TRP A 12 -21.95 7.04 -54.22
N SER A 13 -21.43 8.13 -54.75
CA SER A 13 -20.12 8.69 -54.60
C SER A 13 -19.75 8.98 -53.14
N VAL A 14 -18.52 8.61 -52.86
CA VAL A 14 -17.69 9.00 -51.72
C VAL A 14 -17.79 10.51 -51.46
N LEU A 15 -18.29 10.88 -50.28
CA LEU A 15 -17.98 12.15 -49.62
C LEU A 15 -18.02 11.91 -48.11
N ALA A 16 -17.09 11.08 -47.65
CA ALA A 16 -16.75 11.01 -46.23
C ALA A 16 -16.06 12.34 -45.86
N LEU A 17 -16.83 13.31 -45.36
CA LEU A 17 -16.27 14.41 -44.59
C LEU A 17 -15.59 13.82 -43.36
N ASN A 18 -14.30 13.57 -43.49
CA ASN A 18 -13.40 13.33 -42.37
C ASN A 18 -13.26 14.64 -41.57
N LEU A 19 -14.29 14.98 -40.81
CA LEU A 19 -14.11 15.80 -39.61
C LEU A 19 -13.32 14.93 -38.64
N ARG A 20 -11.99 14.97 -38.77
CA ARG A 20 -11.07 14.61 -37.70
C ARG A 20 -11.41 15.57 -36.57
N THR A 21 -12.31 15.15 -35.68
CA THR A 21 -12.46 15.73 -34.35
C THR A 21 -11.08 15.66 -33.72
N ALA A 22 -10.34 16.76 -33.81
CA ALA A 22 -9.14 16.97 -33.03
C ALA A 22 -9.62 17.02 -31.58
N VAL A 23 -9.69 15.86 -30.93
CA VAL A 23 -9.81 15.77 -29.49
C VAL A 23 -8.64 16.60 -28.97
N PRO A 24 -8.88 17.74 -28.29
CA PRO A 24 -7.79 18.50 -27.71
C PRO A 24 -7.09 17.54 -26.76
N ARG A 25 -5.82 17.25 -27.04
CA ARG A 25 -4.96 16.52 -26.12
C ARG A 25 -4.76 17.44 -24.92
N LEU A 26 -5.69 17.41 -23.98
CA LEU A 26 -5.54 18.08 -22.70
C LEU A 26 -4.31 17.45 -22.03
N PRO A 27 -3.24 18.22 -21.78
CA PRO A 27 -2.08 17.71 -21.07
C PRO A 27 -2.52 17.44 -19.62
N GLY A 28 -2.84 16.18 -19.31
CA GLY A 28 -3.39 15.78 -18.02
C GLY A 28 -4.22 14.49 -18.03
N LEU A 29 -4.73 14.07 -19.21
CA LEU A 29 -5.47 12.80 -19.37
C LEU A 29 -4.59 11.59 -19.71
N THR A 30 -3.30 11.80 -19.96
CA THR A 30 -2.34 10.69 -20.09
C THR A 30 -1.97 10.19 -18.70
N GLN A 31 -2.26 8.90 -18.44
CA GLN A 31 -1.76 8.20 -17.26
C GLN A 31 -0.23 8.21 -17.33
N VAL A 32 0.39 9.12 -16.59
CA VAL A 32 1.84 9.21 -16.48
C VAL A 32 2.30 7.95 -15.75
N ARG A 33 3.00 7.06 -16.45
CA ARG A 33 3.58 5.82 -15.89
C ARG A 33 4.75 6.09 -14.91
N TRP A 34 5.05 7.36 -14.65
CA TRP A 34 6.24 7.85 -13.94
C TRP A 34 5.86 8.75 -12.75
N SER A 35 6.77 8.90 -11.78
CA SER A 35 6.59 9.81 -10.66
C SER A 35 6.49 11.26 -11.13
N ARG A 36 5.57 12.03 -10.53
CA ARG A 36 5.44 13.49 -10.79
C ARG A 36 6.54 14.31 -10.11
N TYR A 37 7.06 13.83 -8.99
CA TYR A 37 8.13 14.47 -8.25
C TYR A 37 9.49 14.16 -8.90
N SER A 38 10.36 15.17 -9.00
CA SER A 38 11.76 14.99 -9.42
C SER A 38 12.55 14.18 -8.38
N PRO A 39 13.68 13.53 -8.76
CA PRO A 39 14.51 12.75 -7.83
C PRO A 39 15.07 13.56 -6.65
N GLU A 40 15.17 14.88 -6.79
CA GLU A 40 15.63 15.81 -5.76
C GLU A 40 14.66 15.92 -4.56
N TYR A 41 13.38 15.59 -4.77
CA TYR A 41 12.37 15.71 -3.73
C TYR A 41 12.55 14.64 -2.64
N ARG A 42 12.64 15.09 -1.39
CA ARG A 42 12.67 14.22 -0.22
C ARG A 42 11.28 13.88 0.29
N ASP A 43 11.16 12.70 0.90
CA ASP A 43 9.92 12.29 1.53
C ASP A 43 9.66 13.09 2.81
N PRO A 44 8.38 13.39 3.12
CA PRO A 44 8.03 14.20 4.28
C PRO A 44 8.15 13.39 5.56
N GLN A 45 8.77 13.97 6.59
CA GLN A 45 8.75 13.42 7.95
C GLN A 45 7.41 13.77 8.61
N THR A 46 6.65 12.75 9.01
CA THR A 46 5.32 12.96 9.61
C THR A 46 5.36 12.94 11.15
N ASP A 47 6.43 12.39 11.74
CA ASP A 47 6.55 12.17 13.18
C ASP A 47 6.81 13.49 13.92
N LYS A 48 5.95 13.81 14.89
CA LYS A 48 6.09 15.04 15.69
C LYS A 48 7.27 14.99 16.65
N GLU A 49 7.54 13.79 17.17
CA GLU A 49 8.59 13.56 18.16
C GLU A 49 9.97 13.91 17.61
N TYR A 50 10.21 13.63 16.32
CA TYR A 50 11.44 13.99 15.62
C TYR A 50 11.76 15.49 15.74
N TYR A 51 10.75 16.36 15.59
CA TYR A 51 10.93 17.81 15.65
C TYR A 51 10.96 18.39 17.07
N ARG A 52 10.50 17.63 18.06
CA ARG A 52 10.45 18.06 19.46
C ARG A 52 11.74 17.76 20.23
N LYS A 53 12.66 17.01 19.65
CA LYS A 53 13.96 16.70 20.25
C LYS A 53 14.73 18.00 20.56
N PRO A 54 15.23 18.21 21.78
CA PRO A 54 16.02 19.39 22.12
C PRO A 54 17.39 19.35 21.44
N LEU A 55 17.95 20.52 21.12
CA LEU A 55 19.23 20.65 20.41
C LEU A 55 20.42 20.01 21.14
N ALA A 56 20.31 19.82 22.46
CA ALA A 56 21.34 19.19 23.30
C ALA A 56 21.43 17.67 23.09
N GLU A 57 20.35 17.02 22.64
CA GLU A 57 20.30 15.57 22.39
C GLU A 57 20.61 15.22 20.94
N LEU A 58 20.64 16.21 20.05
CA LEU A 58 20.91 16.00 18.63
C LEU A 58 22.40 15.76 18.39
N THR A 59 22.69 14.71 17.62
CA THR A 59 24.04 14.49 17.10
C THR A 59 24.40 15.56 16.06
N GLU A 60 25.70 15.79 15.85
CA GLU A 60 26.16 16.75 14.82
C GLU A 60 25.66 16.38 13.41
N GLU A 61 25.49 15.08 13.14
CA GLU A 61 24.90 14.58 11.90
C GLU A 61 23.42 14.95 11.76
N GLU A 62 22.61 14.74 12.81
CA GLU A 62 21.19 15.10 12.80
C GLU A 62 20.98 16.61 12.66
N LYS A 63 21.85 17.43 13.25
CA LYS A 63 21.85 18.88 13.06
C LYS A 63 22.13 19.25 11.61
N CYS A 64 23.17 18.68 11.01
CA CYS A 64 23.49 18.87 9.59
C CYS A 64 22.31 18.46 8.70
N GLU A 65 21.67 17.32 8.96
CA GLU A 65 20.51 16.87 8.20
C GLU A 65 19.31 17.83 8.32
N GLN A 66 19.04 18.34 9.52
CA GLN A 66 17.98 19.33 9.73
C GLN A 66 18.25 20.62 8.98
N GLU A 67 19.51 21.06 8.91
CA GLU A 67 19.91 22.23 8.12
C GLU A 67 19.74 22.00 6.62
N LEU A 68 20.16 20.83 6.12
CA LEU A 68 19.97 20.44 4.73
C LEU A 68 18.48 20.36 4.36
N ARG A 69 17.63 19.87 5.26
CA ARG A 69 16.18 19.79 5.03
C ARG A 69 15.49 21.16 4.93
N LYS A 70 16.10 22.25 5.42
CA LYS A 70 15.54 23.61 5.30
C LYS A 70 15.58 24.13 3.86
N THR A 71 16.57 23.72 3.07
CA THR A 71 16.77 24.18 1.69
C THR A 71 16.27 23.18 0.64
N GLN A 72 16.20 21.89 0.99
CA GLN A 72 15.73 20.83 0.10
C GLN A 72 14.22 20.90 -0.18
N LEU A 73 13.83 20.44 -1.37
CA LEU A 73 12.43 20.30 -1.75
C LEU A 73 11.81 19.06 -1.09
N ILE A 74 10.66 19.24 -0.44
CA ILE A 74 9.94 18.17 0.28
C ILE A 74 8.64 17.85 -0.43
N LYS A 75 8.31 16.56 -0.59
CA LYS A 75 7.04 16.12 -1.18
C LYS A 75 5.87 16.45 -0.25
N ALA A 76 4.67 16.54 -0.83
CA ALA A 76 3.45 16.64 -0.02
C ALA A 76 3.24 15.38 0.82
N ALA A 77 2.78 15.58 2.07
CA ALA A 77 2.42 14.49 2.95
C ALA A 77 1.28 13.65 2.35
N PRO A 78 1.38 12.31 2.35
CA PRO A 78 0.34 11.47 1.80
C PRO A 78 -0.90 11.51 2.71
N ALA A 79 -2.09 11.63 2.11
CA ALA A 79 -3.36 11.74 2.85
C ALA A 79 -3.66 10.54 3.78
N ALA A 80 -3.01 9.39 3.56
CA ALA A 80 -3.17 8.21 4.39
C ALA A 80 -2.35 8.25 5.69
N LYS A 81 -1.20 8.95 5.71
CA LYS A 81 -0.34 9.03 6.89
C LYS A 81 -0.63 10.32 7.63
N THR A 82 -0.89 10.21 8.91
CA THR A 82 -1.19 11.36 9.77
C THR A 82 -0.26 11.31 10.98
N SER A 83 0.02 12.48 11.56
CA SER A 83 0.83 12.63 12.77
C SER A 83 0.05 12.38 14.07
N SER A 84 -0.94 11.49 13.99
CA SER A 84 -1.81 11.07 15.09
C SER A 84 -1.18 9.91 15.83
N VAL A 85 -1.32 9.89 17.16
CA VAL A 85 -0.79 8.81 18.02
C VAL A 85 -1.54 7.49 17.80
N PHE A 86 -2.77 7.55 17.29
CA PHE A 86 -3.58 6.36 17.03
C PHE A 86 -3.35 5.71 15.65
N GLU A 87 -2.55 6.34 14.78
CA GLU A 87 -2.23 5.77 13.47
C GLU A 87 -1.10 4.75 13.63
N ASP A 88 -1.40 3.49 13.31
CA ASP A 88 -0.41 2.41 13.30
C ASP A 88 -0.03 2.09 11.86
N PRO A 89 1.26 2.20 11.47
CA PRO A 89 1.70 1.95 10.10
C PRO A 89 1.46 0.50 9.65
N VAL A 90 1.50 -0.48 10.57
CA VAL A 90 1.28 -1.90 10.25
C VAL A 90 -0.20 -2.12 9.92
N ILE A 91 -1.11 -1.55 10.70
CA ILE A 91 -2.55 -1.63 10.45
C ILE A 91 -2.91 -0.87 9.17
N SER A 92 -2.34 0.32 8.96
CA SER A 92 -2.55 1.10 7.74
C SER A 92 -2.12 0.31 6.50
N LYS A 93 -0.99 -0.40 6.57
CA LYS A 93 -0.51 -1.29 5.50
C LYS A 93 -1.43 -2.49 5.31
N PHE A 94 -1.90 -3.12 6.38
CA PHE A 94 -2.83 -4.24 6.32
C PHE A 94 -4.18 -3.84 5.69
N ILE A 95 -4.72 -2.67 6.05
CA ILE A 95 -5.93 -2.10 5.41
C ILE A 95 -5.72 -1.93 3.91
N ASN A 96 -4.55 -1.41 3.49
CA ASN A 96 -4.24 -1.24 2.06
C ASN A 96 -4.12 -2.59 1.33
N MET A 97 -3.64 -3.65 1.99
CA MET A 97 -3.57 -5.00 1.42
C MET A 97 -4.95 -5.66 1.30
N MET A 98 -5.84 -5.41 2.26
CA MET A 98 -7.22 -5.92 2.25
C MET A 98 -8.11 -5.19 1.23
N MET A 99 -7.80 -3.91 0.96
CA MET A 99 -8.56 -3.05 0.06
C MET A 99 -8.61 -3.61 -1.36
N LYS A 100 -9.81 -3.64 -1.94
CA LYS A 100 -10.06 -4.01 -3.34
C LYS A 100 -10.67 -2.85 -4.10
N GLY A 101 -10.25 -2.65 -5.35
CA GLY A 101 -10.81 -1.62 -6.24
C GLY A 101 -10.70 -0.18 -5.72
N GLY A 102 -9.74 0.11 -4.85
CA GLY A 102 -9.58 1.45 -4.25
C GLY A 102 -10.61 1.82 -3.18
N ASN A 103 -11.48 0.89 -2.75
CA ASN A 103 -12.48 1.16 -1.73
C ASN A 103 -11.88 1.12 -0.32
N LYS A 104 -11.24 2.22 0.09
CA LYS A 104 -10.58 2.34 1.39
C LYS A 104 -11.55 2.45 2.56
N VAL A 105 -12.74 3.00 2.34
CA VAL A 105 -13.78 3.16 3.38
C VAL A 105 -14.23 1.79 3.87
N LEU A 106 -14.54 0.88 2.95
CA LEU A 106 -14.94 -0.49 3.27
C LEU A 106 -13.83 -1.27 3.98
N ALA A 107 -12.59 -1.19 3.48
CA ALA A 107 -11.47 -1.89 4.10
C ALA A 107 -11.23 -1.40 5.54
N ARG A 108 -11.36 -0.09 5.78
CA ARG A 108 -11.25 0.49 7.12
C ARG A 108 -12.38 0.02 8.04
N SER A 109 -13.63 0.02 7.57
CA SER A 109 -14.77 -0.44 8.39
C SER A 109 -14.64 -1.91 8.78
N LEU A 110 -14.20 -2.77 7.86
CA LEU A 110 -13.96 -4.19 8.15
C LEU A 110 -12.86 -4.37 9.19
N MET A 111 -11.77 -3.60 9.09
CA MET A 111 -10.69 -3.66 10.08
C MET A 111 -11.16 -3.19 11.46
N THR A 112 -11.94 -2.10 11.52
CA THR A 112 -12.54 -1.62 12.77
C THR A 112 -13.44 -2.67 13.41
N GLN A 113 -14.32 -3.30 12.62
CA GLN A 113 -15.18 -4.39 13.10
C GLN A 113 -14.36 -5.59 13.59
N THR A 114 -13.24 -5.90 12.94
CA THR A 114 -12.35 -7.00 13.34
C THR A 114 -11.70 -6.72 14.68
N LEU A 115 -11.12 -5.53 14.88
CA LEU A 115 -10.52 -5.12 16.15
C LEU A 115 -11.57 -5.08 17.27
N GLU A 116 -12.78 -4.62 16.96
CA GLU A 116 -13.91 -4.64 17.89
C GLU A 116 -14.30 -6.08 18.28
N ALA A 117 -14.45 -6.98 17.32
CA ALA A 117 -14.79 -8.37 17.57
C ALA A 117 -13.71 -9.10 18.40
N VAL A 118 -12.43 -8.85 18.11
CA VAL A 118 -11.32 -9.37 18.91
C VAL A 118 -11.42 -8.87 20.35
N LYS A 119 -11.65 -7.56 20.53
CA LYS A 119 -11.79 -6.97 21.86
C LYS A 119 -12.99 -7.57 22.61
N ARG A 120 -14.18 -7.64 22.00
CA ARG A 120 -15.38 -8.23 22.61
C ARG A 120 -15.15 -9.68 23.06
N LYS A 121 -14.58 -10.52 22.20
CA LYS A 121 -14.26 -11.93 22.52
C LYS A 121 -13.26 -12.06 23.67
N GLN A 122 -12.25 -11.19 23.73
CA GLN A 122 -11.29 -11.22 24.84
C GLN A 122 -11.91 -10.77 26.16
N PHE A 123 -12.84 -9.82 26.12
CA PHE A 123 -13.59 -9.41 27.32
C PHE A 123 -14.55 -10.51 27.80
N GLU A 124 -15.26 -11.18 26.88
CA GLU A 124 -16.09 -12.34 27.22
C GLU A 124 -15.26 -13.44 27.92
N LYS A 125 -14.07 -13.73 27.39
CA LYS A 125 -13.12 -14.66 28.02
C LYS A 125 -12.64 -14.19 29.39
N TYR A 126 -12.30 -12.92 29.52
CA TYR A 126 -11.84 -12.34 30.79
C TYR A 126 -12.91 -12.46 31.88
N HIS A 127 -14.18 -12.19 31.56
CA HIS A 127 -15.27 -12.28 32.53
C HIS A 127 -15.65 -13.72 32.89
N ALA A 128 -15.41 -14.68 31.99
CA ALA A 128 -15.65 -16.10 32.25
C ALA A 128 -14.48 -16.78 33.01
N ALA A 129 -13.30 -16.17 33.03
CA ALA A 129 -12.08 -16.76 33.58
C ALA A 129 -11.94 -16.55 35.10
N SER A 130 -11.14 -17.41 35.74
CA SER A 130 -10.78 -17.30 37.15
C SER A 130 -9.75 -16.18 37.39
N ALA A 131 -9.55 -15.76 38.66
CA ALA A 131 -8.70 -14.62 39.00
C ALA A 131 -7.23 -14.77 38.52
N GLU A 132 -6.70 -15.99 38.47
CA GLU A 132 -5.34 -16.27 38.01
C GLU A 132 -5.20 -16.14 36.49
N GLU A 133 -6.18 -16.64 35.75
CA GLU A 133 -6.22 -16.58 34.28
C GLU A 133 -6.48 -15.16 33.78
N GLN A 134 -7.26 -14.37 34.52
CA GLN A 134 -7.55 -12.97 34.21
C GLN A 134 -6.28 -12.11 34.09
N ALA A 135 -5.25 -12.38 34.90
CA ALA A 135 -3.99 -11.65 34.83
C ALA A 135 -3.17 -11.98 33.57
N THR A 136 -3.38 -13.16 33.00
CA THR A 136 -2.66 -13.64 31.81
C THR A 136 -3.34 -13.21 30.50
N ILE A 137 -4.63 -12.89 30.54
CA ILE A 137 -5.40 -12.56 29.32
C ILE A 137 -5.08 -11.15 28.84
N GLU A 138 -4.42 -11.08 27.68
CA GLU A 138 -4.23 -9.85 26.92
C GLU A 138 -5.57 -9.35 26.33
N ARG A 139 -5.92 -8.09 26.63
CA ARG A 139 -7.19 -7.46 26.21
C ARG A 139 -7.01 -6.42 25.11
N ASN A 140 -5.77 -6.00 24.85
CA ASN A 140 -5.49 -4.99 23.86
C ASN A 140 -5.48 -5.62 22.44
N PRO A 141 -6.40 -5.24 21.54
CA PRO A 141 -6.47 -5.86 20.22
C PRO A 141 -5.25 -5.54 19.35
N TYR A 142 -4.56 -4.41 19.59
CA TYR A 142 -3.35 -4.03 18.84
C TYR A 142 -2.19 -4.97 19.16
N THR A 143 -1.92 -5.26 20.43
CA THR A 143 -0.83 -6.15 20.83
C THR A 143 -1.06 -7.57 20.34
N ILE A 144 -2.31 -8.06 20.43
CA ILE A 144 -2.71 -9.36 19.89
C ILE A 144 -2.47 -9.41 18.38
N PHE A 145 -2.85 -8.35 17.65
CA PHE A 145 -2.66 -8.28 16.20
C PHE A 145 -1.17 -8.33 15.82
N HIS A 146 -0.33 -7.52 16.47
CA HIS A 146 1.11 -7.51 16.23
C HIS A 146 1.76 -8.86 16.58
N GLN A 147 1.38 -9.44 17.71
CA GLN A 147 1.91 -10.75 18.12
C GLN A 147 1.46 -11.85 17.16
N ALA A 148 0.21 -11.82 16.71
CA ALA A 148 -0.28 -12.78 15.72
C ALA A 148 0.50 -12.69 14.41
N LEU A 149 0.80 -11.47 13.92
CA LEU A 149 1.60 -11.29 12.72
C LEU A 149 3.03 -11.82 12.89
N LYS A 150 3.68 -11.52 14.02
CA LYS A 150 5.03 -12.04 14.33
C LYS A 150 5.04 -13.57 14.37
N ASN A 151 4.02 -14.18 14.97
CA ASN A 151 3.90 -15.63 15.04
C ASN A 151 3.66 -16.27 13.67
N CYS A 152 3.05 -15.54 12.72
CA CYS A 152 2.82 -15.99 11.36
C CYS A 152 3.98 -15.70 10.40
N GLU A 153 5.04 -15.03 10.85
CA GLU A 153 6.17 -14.65 10.01
C GLU A 153 7.07 -15.87 9.72
N PRO A 154 7.26 -16.26 8.45
CA PRO A 154 8.10 -17.40 8.11
C PRO A 154 9.58 -17.03 8.20
N VAL A 155 10.36 -17.87 8.89
CA VAL A 155 11.81 -17.69 9.04
C VAL A 155 12.58 -18.07 7.76
N ILE A 156 12.03 -18.98 6.94
CA ILE A 156 12.70 -19.49 5.74
C ILE A 156 11.78 -19.27 4.53
N GLY A 157 12.36 -18.72 3.46
CA GLY A 157 11.75 -18.64 2.14
C GLY A 157 12.39 -19.63 1.17
N LEU A 158 11.67 -19.94 0.10
CA LEU A 158 12.21 -20.68 -1.05
C LEU A 158 12.31 -19.74 -2.24
N VAL A 159 13.46 -19.73 -2.90
CA VAL A 159 13.68 -18.97 -4.14
C VAL A 159 13.99 -19.95 -5.26
N PRO A 160 13.25 -19.92 -6.38
CA PRO A 160 13.55 -20.74 -7.53
C PRO A 160 14.79 -20.20 -8.25
N ILE A 161 15.83 -21.03 -8.38
CA ILE A 161 17.05 -20.71 -9.12
C ILE A 161 17.11 -21.60 -10.35
N LEU A 162 17.23 -20.98 -11.52
CA LEU A 162 17.43 -21.68 -12.77
C LEU A 162 18.89 -22.10 -12.89
N ARG A 163 19.17 -23.41 -12.93
CA ARG A 163 20.49 -23.97 -13.25
C ARG A 163 20.32 -25.14 -14.20
N GLY A 164 21.06 -25.13 -15.31
CA GLY A 164 21.03 -26.23 -16.28
C GLY A 164 19.65 -26.54 -16.86
N GLY A 165 18.78 -25.54 -17.03
CA GLY A 165 17.42 -25.73 -17.55
C GLY A 165 16.39 -26.22 -16.53
N HIS A 166 16.78 -26.46 -15.28
CA HIS A 166 15.89 -26.86 -14.18
C HIS A 166 15.79 -25.77 -13.12
N PHE A 167 14.62 -25.65 -12.48
CA PHE A 167 14.39 -24.76 -11.35
C PHE A 167 14.57 -25.52 -10.03
N TYR A 168 15.53 -25.09 -9.22
CA TYR A 168 15.75 -25.61 -7.88
C TYR A 168 15.21 -24.64 -6.85
N GLN A 169 14.52 -25.16 -5.83
CA GLN A 169 14.07 -24.36 -4.70
C GLN A 169 15.17 -24.33 -3.65
N GLU A 170 15.92 -23.24 -3.60
CA GLU A 170 16.95 -23.03 -2.58
C GLU A 170 16.33 -22.34 -1.37
N ARG A 171 16.76 -22.76 -0.16
CA ARG A 171 16.38 -22.09 1.09
C ARG A 171 17.11 -20.77 1.18
N SER A 172 16.36 -19.68 1.20
CA SER A 172 16.88 -18.33 1.38
C SER A 172 16.25 -17.67 2.60
N GLY A 173 16.88 -16.62 3.13
CA GLY A 173 16.23 -15.73 4.08
C GLY A 173 14.99 -15.07 3.45
N PRO A 174 14.01 -14.61 4.27
CA PRO A 174 12.78 -14.00 3.80
C PRO A 174 13.02 -12.69 3.02
N GLU A 175 14.13 -12.00 3.29
CA GLU A 175 14.53 -10.75 2.61
C GLU A 175 15.17 -10.98 1.24
N CYS A 176 15.63 -12.19 0.91
CA CYS A 176 16.35 -12.48 -0.33
C CYS A 176 15.48 -12.48 -1.60
N ARG A 177 14.25 -11.96 -1.54
CA ARG A 177 13.39 -11.72 -2.70
C ARG A 177 13.86 -10.47 -3.47
N ALA A 178 15.10 -10.46 -3.94
CA ALA A 178 15.50 -9.52 -4.97
C ALA A 178 14.99 -10.07 -6.32
N PRO A 179 14.15 -9.33 -7.07
CA PRO A 179 14.02 -9.62 -8.49
C PRO A 179 15.38 -9.31 -9.13
N TYR A 180 15.94 -10.28 -9.85
CA TYR A 180 17.04 -9.98 -10.79
C TYR A 180 16.57 -8.81 -11.67
N PRO A 181 17.34 -7.71 -11.77
CA PRO A 181 17.01 -6.67 -12.74
C PRO A 181 17.02 -7.29 -14.14
N GLN A 182 15.90 -7.17 -14.85
CA GLN A 182 15.84 -7.42 -16.29
C GLN A 182 16.37 -6.23 -17.06
#